data_AF-A0AB73U725-F1
#
_entry.id   AF-A0AB73U725-F1
#
_cell.length_a   1.000
_cell.length_b   1.000
_cell.length_c   1.000
_cell.angle_alpha   90.00
_cell.angle_beta   90.00
_cell.angle_gamma   90.00
#
_symmetry.space_group_name_H-M   'P 1'
#
loop_
_entity.id
_entity.type
_entity.pdbx_description
1 polymer ?
#
loop_
_entity_poly.entity_id
_entity_poly.type
_entity_poly.pdbx_seq_one_letter_code
_entity_poly.pdbx_strand_id
1 'polypeptide(L)'
;MEDWRVLDAGSLRAELDSSGPLTAARAVALIVQVAVELDGLAADGGLRSDIVDPANILLAADGSVSLAGPATAVESDVAYLAPERVARTAPVSAATDVYSLACILFECLTGRPPHADGGSVVVEGGAVTVPPGFDAVLASGLAANPGDRLPSAGAFAVAARRTLREGESDSAAPTSVPPVPRKQPDAPALSPHILDALSNPNIVLPAVAGYRSVTEESRADSNARRLLQAAIAVAVLLLTGVSIVGAHSLAGVDGTATGPKSVDDYLTVHPERIAVDKAGNIYIAGRDWTSLQRGVWKLAPGSVEAMKLPFPDDVPTLDVAVDSAGRIYVTTFSRDVSVLTPDTGEIRTYPVHDQGDLGDIAVDSTGNVFGVGTRTSARGGSWWVWKLDTATGAVSKLPFPDSGASYHVAIGPSGEVYATSGCKGVDDKFLYTDWVWKLAVGAAEPAKIPLALRCPQLLTVDSAGNLYVEDYGSPSTLMMIPAGWASGFTLPMRHLDHTYDLTVDQAGNLYGVSVNADTQTATLEKLTVQP
;
A
#
# COMPACT_ATOMS: atom_id res chain seq x y z
N MET A 1 11.98 -13.73 -0.38
CA MET A 1 12.87 -14.19 0.70
C MET A 1 14.11 -13.31 0.60
N GLU A 2 14.10 -12.18 1.30
CA GLU A 2 15.30 -11.37 1.54
C GLU A 2 15.36 -11.12 3.05
N ASP A 3 16.48 -11.52 3.64
CA ASP A 3 16.81 -11.40 5.06
C ASP A 3 16.85 -9.92 5.46
N TRP A 4 15.91 -9.45 6.28
CA TRP A 4 16.09 -8.17 6.97
C TRP A 4 16.94 -8.41 8.21
N ARG A 5 18.25 -8.19 8.09
CA ARG A 5 19.13 -8.06 9.25
C ARG A 5 18.72 -6.82 10.03
N VAL A 6 18.40 -6.99 11.31
CA VAL A 6 18.46 -5.88 12.28
C VAL A 6 19.93 -5.46 12.34
N LEU A 7 20.26 -4.35 11.69
CA LEU A 7 21.58 -3.76 11.80
C LEU A 7 21.67 -3.14 13.20
N ASP A 8 22.64 -3.56 14.02
CA ASP A 8 23.14 -2.74 15.13
C ASP A 8 23.83 -1.51 14.51
N ALA A 9 23.02 -0.60 13.98
CA ALA A 9 23.43 0.55 13.19
C ALA A 9 23.09 1.85 13.95
N GLY A 10 24.09 2.73 14.07
CA GLY A 10 23.83 4.11 14.49
C GLY A 10 23.19 4.89 13.33
N SER A 11 22.37 5.90 13.63
CA SER A 11 21.88 6.81 12.60
C SER A 11 22.97 7.79 12.15
N LEU A 12 22.86 8.33 10.94
CA LEU A 12 23.72 9.41 10.48
C LEU A 12 23.61 10.64 11.40
N ARG A 13 22.43 10.90 11.97
CA ARG A 13 22.25 11.95 13.00
C ARG A 13 23.19 11.73 14.19
N ALA A 14 23.27 10.51 14.71
CA ALA A 14 24.18 10.18 15.81
C ALA A 14 25.67 10.31 15.42
N GLU A 15 26.06 10.00 14.16
CA GLU A 15 27.43 10.24 13.67
C GLU A 15 27.73 11.75 13.60
N LEU A 16 26.80 12.57 13.11
CA LEU A 16 26.97 14.03 13.03
C LEU A 16 27.03 14.70 14.41
N ASP A 17 26.18 14.28 15.35
CA ASP A 17 26.17 14.82 16.72
C ASP A 17 27.47 14.51 17.48
N SER A 18 28.08 13.36 17.21
CA SER A 18 29.31 12.90 17.88
C SER A 18 30.60 13.37 17.21
N SER A 19 30.62 13.46 15.88
CA SER A 19 31.83 13.72 15.08
C SER A 19 31.89 15.14 14.52
N GLY A 20 30.77 15.87 14.47
CA GLY A 20 30.65 17.13 13.78
C GLY A 20 30.68 16.96 12.24
N PRO A 21 31.12 17.99 11.49
CA PRO A 21 31.21 17.91 10.02
C PRO A 21 32.07 16.74 9.55
N LEU A 22 31.59 16.00 8.54
CA LEU A 22 32.29 14.90 7.90
C LEU A 22 33.25 15.38 6.82
N THR A 23 34.23 14.54 6.49
CA THR A 23 35.09 14.79 5.32
C THR A 23 34.26 14.69 4.03
N ALA A 24 34.66 15.46 3.00
CA ALA A 24 33.97 15.44 1.71
C ALA A 24 33.92 14.04 1.09
N ALA A 25 34.98 13.25 1.24
CA ALA A 25 35.03 11.87 0.77
C ALA A 25 34.00 10.96 1.48
N ARG A 26 33.88 11.06 2.81
CA ARG A 26 32.89 10.29 3.58
C ARG A 26 31.47 10.74 3.24
N ALA A 27 31.21 12.05 3.21
CA ALA A 27 29.90 12.61 2.89
C ALA A 27 29.41 12.16 1.51
N VAL A 28 30.26 12.26 0.47
CA VAL A 28 29.92 11.81 -0.89
C VAL A 28 29.71 10.30 -0.96
N ALA A 29 30.52 9.50 -0.27
CA ALA A 29 30.34 8.03 -0.26
C ALA A 29 29.00 7.60 0.37
N LEU A 30 28.53 8.32 1.39
CA LEU A 30 27.21 8.10 1.99
C LEU A 30 26.09 8.48 1.01
N ILE A 31 26.15 9.69 0.43
CA ILE A 31 25.16 10.19 -0.53
C ILE A 31 25.02 9.27 -1.75
N VAL A 32 26.13 8.70 -2.24
CA VAL A 32 26.09 7.74 -3.35
C VAL A 32 25.31 6.49 -2.98
N GLN A 33 25.50 5.93 -1.79
CA GLN A 33 24.77 4.72 -1.37
C GLN A 33 23.28 4.99 -1.18
N VAL A 34 22.91 6.11 -0.55
CA VAL A 34 21.50 6.52 -0.38
C VAL A 34 20.83 6.80 -1.74
N ALA A 35 21.55 7.43 -2.66
CA ALA A 35 21.03 7.71 -3.99
C ALA A 35 20.71 6.45 -4.82
N VAL A 36 21.49 5.38 -4.64
CA VAL A 36 21.23 4.09 -5.29
C VAL A 36 19.93 3.47 -4.79
N GLU A 37 19.65 3.53 -3.48
CA GLU A 37 18.39 3.03 -2.93
C GLU A 37 17.17 3.83 -3.42
N LEU A 38 17.29 5.16 -3.50
CA LEU A 38 16.21 6.04 -3.96
C LEU A 38 15.92 5.90 -5.47
N ASP A 39 16.96 5.80 -6.30
CA ASP A 39 16.79 5.57 -7.74
C ASP A 39 16.25 4.14 -8.01
N GLY A 40 16.60 3.16 -7.17
CA GLY A 40 16.00 1.82 -7.20
C GLY A 40 14.50 1.86 -6.96
N LEU A 41 14.06 2.56 -5.91
CA LEU A 41 12.63 2.76 -5.60
C LEU A 41 11.89 3.47 -6.74
N ALA A 42 12.50 4.50 -7.34
CA ALA A 42 11.94 5.24 -8.47
C ALA A 42 11.83 4.40 -9.76
N ALA A 43 12.82 3.55 -10.04
CA ALA A 43 12.81 2.63 -11.17
C ALA A 43 11.69 1.57 -11.07
N ASP A 44 11.34 1.16 -9.84
CA ASP A 44 10.25 0.22 -9.56
C ASP A 44 8.86 0.91 -9.52
N GLY A 45 8.78 2.18 -9.93
CA GLY A 45 7.53 2.97 -9.97
C GLY A 45 7.07 3.47 -8.59
N GLY A 46 7.86 3.22 -7.55
CA GLY A 46 7.68 3.74 -6.21
C GLY A 46 8.34 5.11 -6.02
N LEU A 47 7.96 5.82 -4.97
CA LEU A 47 8.66 7.03 -4.52
C LEU A 47 8.69 7.00 -2.99
N ARG A 48 9.73 7.58 -2.40
CA ARG A 48 9.81 7.60 -0.94
C ARG A 48 8.76 8.57 -0.39
N SER A 49 7.82 8.06 0.42
CA SER A 49 6.69 8.86 0.92
C SER A 49 7.00 9.67 2.17
N ASP A 50 8.00 9.27 2.96
CA ASP A 50 8.50 9.97 4.16
C ASP A 50 9.67 10.91 3.81
N ILE A 51 10.21 11.63 4.79
CA ILE A 51 11.33 12.57 4.58
C ILE A 51 12.65 11.79 4.64
N VAL A 52 13.55 12.01 3.67
CA VAL A 52 14.95 11.59 3.81
C VAL A 52 15.64 12.58 4.73
N ASP A 53 16.01 12.14 5.93
CA ASP A 53 16.77 12.93 6.90
C ASP A 53 17.88 12.09 7.55
N PRO A 54 18.81 12.70 8.30
CA PRO A 54 19.90 11.96 8.93
C PRO A 54 19.45 10.93 9.99
N ALA A 55 18.26 11.06 10.58
CA ALA A 55 17.76 10.10 11.57
C ALA A 55 17.31 8.79 10.89
N ASN A 56 16.79 8.90 9.66
CA ASN A 56 16.34 7.77 8.85
C ASN A 56 17.43 7.13 7.98
N ILE A 57 18.68 7.61 8.05
CA ILE A 57 19.84 6.96 7.40
C ILE A 57 20.58 6.12 8.43
N LEU A 58 20.57 4.81 8.27
CA LEU A 58 21.22 3.85 9.14
C LEU A 58 22.61 3.50 8.62
N LEU A 59 23.59 3.52 9.53
CA LEU A 59 25.00 3.24 9.26
C LEU A 59 25.40 1.97 9.98
N ALA A 60 25.60 0.90 9.22
CA ALA A 60 26.05 -0.37 9.76
C ALA A 60 27.54 -0.35 10.11
N ALA A 61 27.93 -1.19 11.07
CA ALA A 61 29.33 -1.34 11.48
C ALA A 61 30.26 -1.84 10.35
N ASP A 62 29.71 -2.50 9.33
CA ASP A 62 30.45 -2.94 8.13
C ASP A 62 30.61 -1.84 7.07
N GLY A 63 30.10 -0.63 7.34
CA GLY A 63 30.19 0.53 6.46
C GLY A 63 29.09 0.62 5.40
N SER A 64 28.13 -0.30 5.39
CA SER A 64 26.93 -0.20 4.56
C SER A 64 25.98 0.87 5.08
N VAL A 65 25.26 1.51 4.15
CA VAL A 65 24.28 2.55 4.40
C VAL A 65 22.94 2.08 3.89
N SER A 66 21.90 2.23 4.69
CA SER A 66 20.54 1.95 4.25
C SER A 66 19.55 2.93 4.84
N LEU A 67 18.45 3.15 4.12
CA LEU A 67 17.35 3.95 4.62
C LEU A 67 16.42 3.11 5.51
N ALA A 68 16.11 3.63 6.69
CA ALA A 68 15.06 3.08 7.54
C ALA A 68 13.71 3.08 6.80
N GLY A 69 12.86 2.10 7.12
CA GLY A 69 11.46 2.06 6.66
C GLY A 69 10.69 3.30 7.14
N PRO A 70 9.44 3.52 6.67
CA PRO A 70 8.71 4.75 6.95
C PRO A 70 8.61 4.93 8.47
N ALA A 71 9.26 5.98 8.99
CA ALA A 71 9.13 6.33 10.39
C ALA A 71 7.65 6.61 10.70
N THR A 72 7.15 6.10 11.83
CA THR A 72 5.93 6.68 12.42
C THR A 72 6.16 8.18 12.48
N ALA A 73 5.27 8.98 11.86
CA ALA A 73 5.49 10.37 11.47
C ALA A 73 5.78 11.40 12.61
N VAL A 74 6.27 10.95 13.76
CA VAL A 74 6.49 11.73 14.97
C VAL A 74 7.93 12.25 15.08
N GLU A 75 8.89 11.81 14.24
CA GLU A 75 10.30 12.24 14.35
C GLU A 75 11.00 12.66 13.04
N SER A 76 10.29 12.92 11.94
CA SER A 76 10.94 13.42 10.72
C SER A 76 11.25 14.92 10.79
N ASP A 77 12.50 15.31 10.53
CA ASP A 77 12.96 16.69 10.69
C ASP A 77 12.55 17.54 9.48
N VAL A 78 11.70 18.54 9.72
CA VAL A 78 11.17 19.45 8.69
C VAL A 78 12.26 20.28 8.00
N ALA A 79 13.47 20.35 8.58
CA ALA A 79 14.60 21.06 7.97
C ALA A 79 15.04 20.46 6.61
N TYR A 80 14.72 19.19 6.33
CA TYR A 80 15.08 18.50 5.08
C TYR A 80 13.90 18.39 4.11
N LEU A 81 12.76 18.97 4.46
CA LEU A 81 11.55 18.92 3.65
C LEU A 81 11.68 19.84 2.42
N ALA A 82 11.48 19.29 1.23
CA ALA A 82 11.55 20.05 -0.01
C ALA A 82 10.48 21.17 -0.06
N PRO A 83 10.76 22.34 -0.67
CA PRO A 83 9.84 23.47 -0.71
C PRO A 83 8.48 23.10 -1.30
N GLU A 84 8.45 22.24 -2.31
CA GLU A 84 7.21 21.75 -2.92
C GLU A 84 6.41 20.81 -2.02
N ARG A 85 7.06 20.14 -1.04
CA ARG A 85 6.37 19.35 -0.01
C ARG A 85 5.86 20.23 1.13
N VAL A 86 6.60 21.26 1.52
CA VAL A 86 6.15 22.27 2.49
C VAL A 86 4.94 23.02 1.93
N ALA A 87 5.05 23.51 0.69
CA ALA A 87 4.04 24.30 0.03
C ALA A 87 2.93 23.46 -0.64
N ARG A 88 3.11 22.13 -0.73
CA ARG A 88 2.23 21.17 -1.43
C ARG A 88 1.94 21.57 -2.89
N THR A 89 2.96 22.08 -3.58
CA THR A 89 2.83 22.64 -4.94
C THR A 89 3.15 21.64 -6.04
N ALA A 90 3.74 20.49 -5.72
CA ALA A 90 3.99 19.41 -6.66
C ALA A 90 3.91 18.05 -5.94
N PRO A 91 3.57 16.96 -6.66
CA PRO A 91 3.66 15.62 -6.09
C PRO A 91 5.11 15.31 -5.71
N VAL A 92 5.28 14.44 -4.72
CA VAL A 92 6.59 13.85 -4.42
C VAL A 92 7.10 13.20 -5.71
N SER A 93 8.39 13.35 -5.97
CA SER A 93 9.06 12.84 -7.16
C SER A 93 10.54 12.63 -6.85
N ALA A 94 11.31 12.05 -7.78
CA ALA A 94 12.75 11.93 -7.62
C ALA A 94 13.44 13.29 -7.34
N ALA A 95 12.92 14.39 -7.89
CA ALA A 95 13.44 15.74 -7.64
C ALA A 95 13.25 16.18 -6.17
N THR A 96 12.25 15.64 -5.48
CA THR A 96 11.99 15.89 -4.07
C THR A 96 13.03 15.19 -3.17
N ASP A 97 13.38 13.95 -3.51
CA ASP A 97 14.45 13.21 -2.82
C ASP A 97 15.83 13.84 -3.06
N VAL A 98 16.06 14.38 -4.26
CA VAL A 98 17.28 15.14 -4.60
C VAL A 98 17.45 16.36 -3.70
N TYR A 99 16.37 17.07 -3.34
CA TYR A 99 16.45 18.21 -2.43
C TYR A 99 16.85 17.78 -1.02
N SER A 100 16.20 16.75 -0.48
CA SER A 100 16.53 16.22 0.85
C SER A 100 17.96 15.71 0.92
N LEU A 101 18.43 14.99 -0.11
CA LEU A 101 19.84 14.57 -0.25
C LEU A 101 20.81 15.76 -0.30
N ALA A 102 20.44 16.85 -0.95
CA ALA A 102 21.27 18.05 -1.00
C ALA A 102 21.35 18.76 0.37
N CYS A 103 20.25 18.79 1.14
CA CYS A 103 20.26 19.28 2.52
C CYS A 103 21.19 18.44 3.41
N ILE A 104 21.14 17.11 3.27
CA ILE A 104 21.98 16.18 4.03
C ILE A 104 23.45 16.34 3.64
N LEU A 105 23.77 16.44 2.34
CA LEU A 105 25.14 16.68 1.90
C LEU A 105 25.67 18.01 2.45
N PHE A 106 24.86 19.08 2.42
CA PHE A 106 25.25 20.37 2.99
C PHE A 106 25.57 20.23 4.50
N GLU A 107 24.71 19.57 5.26
CA GLU A 107 24.93 19.36 6.69
C GLU A 107 26.14 18.47 6.97
N CYS A 108 26.34 17.38 6.22
CA CYS A 108 27.52 16.55 6.37
C CYS A 108 28.81 17.36 6.17
N LEU A 109 28.83 18.32 5.23
CA LEU A 109 30.02 19.12 4.95
C LEU A 109 30.23 20.27 5.95
N THR A 110 29.17 20.72 6.62
CA THR A 110 29.18 21.99 7.37
C THR A 110 28.81 21.85 8.85
N GLY A 111 28.24 20.73 9.23
CA GLY A 111 27.74 20.41 10.58
C GLY A 111 26.37 20.99 10.90
N ARG A 112 25.67 21.63 9.95
CA ARG A 112 24.31 22.16 10.17
C ARG A 112 23.47 22.14 8.89
N PRO A 113 22.14 21.95 8.96
CA PRO A 113 21.29 21.97 7.77
C PRO A 113 21.20 23.38 7.14
N PRO A 114 20.81 23.48 5.85
CA PRO A 114 20.54 24.78 5.23
C PRO A 114 19.32 25.44 5.90
N HIS A 115 19.34 26.76 6.14
CA HIS A 115 18.22 27.46 6.79
C HIS A 115 16.92 27.31 5.99
N ALA A 116 15.81 27.00 6.67
CA ALA A 116 14.54 26.54 6.10
C ALA A 116 13.57 27.63 5.58
N ASP A 117 14.06 28.83 5.27
CA ASP A 117 13.21 29.88 4.69
C ASP A 117 13.29 29.80 3.15
N GLY A 118 12.30 29.11 2.56
CA GLY A 118 12.18 28.72 1.15
C GLY A 118 12.32 29.83 0.09
N GLY A 119 13.50 30.41 -0.05
CA GLY A 119 13.85 31.33 -1.12
C GLY A 119 15.30 31.81 -1.01
N SER A 120 16.16 31.24 -1.87
CA SER A 120 17.58 31.57 -2.03
C SER A 120 18.48 31.16 -0.86
N VAL A 121 19.54 30.40 -1.15
CA VAL A 121 20.68 30.22 -0.21
C VAL A 121 21.35 31.59 -0.05
N VAL A 122 20.79 32.43 0.82
CA VAL A 122 21.47 33.63 1.31
C VAL A 122 22.38 33.15 2.43
N VAL A 123 23.65 32.94 2.10
CA VAL A 123 24.72 32.83 3.09
C VAL A 123 24.93 34.23 3.67
N GLU A 124 24.09 34.67 4.59
CA GLU A 124 24.36 35.86 5.40
C GLU A 124 24.79 35.47 6.82
N GLY A 125 25.98 35.93 7.20
CA GLY A 125 26.41 36.00 8.60
C GLY A 125 27.40 34.94 9.07
N GLY A 126 28.50 34.73 8.35
CA GLY A 126 29.65 33.94 8.80
C GLY A 126 29.92 32.76 7.86
N ALA A 127 31.02 32.83 7.10
CA ALA A 127 31.37 31.88 6.04
C ALA A 127 31.45 30.45 6.56
N VAL A 128 30.34 29.72 6.48
CA VAL A 128 30.38 28.27 6.46
C VAL A 128 31.00 27.90 5.13
N THR A 129 32.26 27.50 5.18
CA THR A 129 33.04 27.19 3.99
C THR A 129 32.74 25.77 3.60
N VAL A 130 31.87 25.59 2.62
CA VAL A 130 31.75 24.31 1.92
C VAL A 130 33.06 24.06 1.16
N PRO A 131 33.56 22.81 1.05
CA PRO A 131 34.74 22.52 0.24
C PRO A 131 34.63 23.08 -1.18
N PRO A 132 35.72 23.62 -1.76
CA PRO A 132 35.70 24.22 -3.09
C PRO A 132 35.07 23.31 -4.14
N GLY A 133 34.20 23.89 -4.97
CA GLY A 133 33.54 23.20 -6.09
C GLY A 133 32.16 22.64 -5.77
N PHE A 134 31.81 22.43 -4.50
CA PHE A 134 30.50 21.88 -4.13
C PHE A 134 29.34 22.88 -4.24
N ASP A 135 29.62 24.18 -4.33
CA ASP A 135 28.61 25.24 -4.41
C ASP A 135 27.61 25.01 -5.56
N ALA A 136 28.10 24.64 -6.74
CA ALA A 136 27.26 24.45 -7.93
C ALA A 136 26.36 23.20 -7.82
N VAL A 137 26.89 22.11 -7.27
CA VAL A 137 26.13 20.87 -7.06
C VAL A 137 25.05 21.10 -6.01
N LEU A 138 25.40 21.73 -4.88
CA LEU A 138 24.45 22.04 -3.82
C LEU A 138 23.38 23.03 -4.28
N ALA A 139 23.75 24.05 -5.06
CA ALA A 139 22.79 25.00 -5.63
C ALA A 139 21.79 24.33 -6.58
N SER A 140 22.24 23.36 -7.39
CA SER A 140 21.34 22.59 -8.26
C SER A 140 20.41 21.68 -7.46
N GLY A 141 20.91 21.00 -6.42
CA GLY A 141 20.07 20.13 -5.58
C GLY A 141 19.05 20.91 -4.71
N LEU A 142 19.47 22.06 -4.18
CA LEU A 142 18.64 22.94 -3.32
C LEU A 142 17.77 23.93 -4.10
N ALA A 143 17.67 23.79 -5.43
CA ALA A 143 16.86 24.69 -6.24
C ALA A 143 15.38 24.65 -5.79
N ALA A 144 14.76 25.82 -5.68
CA ALA A 144 13.37 25.91 -5.21
C ALA A 144 12.38 25.21 -6.15
N ASN A 145 12.61 25.30 -7.47
CA ASN A 145 11.79 24.61 -8.46
C ASN A 145 12.32 23.18 -8.68
N PRO A 146 11.47 22.14 -8.61
CA PRO A 146 11.90 20.76 -8.83
C PRO A 146 12.52 20.51 -10.22
N GLY A 147 12.06 21.22 -11.25
CA GLY A 147 12.57 21.07 -12.62
C GLY A 147 13.97 21.64 -12.86
N ASP A 148 14.47 22.48 -11.95
CA ASP A 148 15.83 23.03 -12.00
C ASP A 148 16.86 22.11 -11.31
N ARG A 149 16.38 21.03 -10.67
CA ARG A 149 17.19 20.03 -10.00
C ARG A 149 17.65 18.95 -10.97
N LEU A 150 18.65 18.19 -10.55
CA LEU A 150 19.09 17.01 -11.30
C LEU A 150 17.97 15.95 -11.36
N PRO A 151 17.85 15.21 -12.46
CA PRO A 151 16.67 14.39 -12.77
C PRO A 151 16.50 13.16 -11.86
N SER A 152 17.52 12.76 -11.10
CA SER A 152 17.47 11.65 -10.15
C SER A 152 18.48 11.82 -9.01
N ALA A 153 18.30 11.05 -7.93
CA ALA A 153 19.24 11.02 -6.81
C ALA A 153 20.62 10.53 -7.26
N GLY A 154 20.67 9.52 -8.14
CA GLY A 154 21.90 9.03 -8.74
C GLY A 154 22.61 10.07 -9.60
N ALA A 155 21.87 10.87 -10.38
CA ALA A 155 22.45 11.98 -11.14
C ALA A 155 23.09 13.03 -10.22
N PHE A 156 22.44 13.35 -9.10
CA PHE A 156 23.00 14.22 -8.06
C PHE A 156 24.27 13.64 -7.42
N ALA A 157 24.27 12.35 -7.08
CA ALA A 157 25.43 11.67 -6.50
C ALA A 157 26.63 11.61 -7.46
N VAL A 158 26.39 11.39 -8.76
CA VAL A 158 27.45 11.43 -9.79
C VAL A 158 28.09 12.82 -9.88
N ALA A 159 27.28 13.89 -9.83
CA ALA A 159 27.78 15.26 -9.84
C ALA A 159 28.62 15.58 -8.60
N ALA A 160 28.18 15.15 -7.41
CA ALA A 160 28.93 15.29 -6.17
C ALA A 160 30.28 14.54 -6.20
N ARG A 161 30.29 13.29 -6.72
CA ARG A 161 31.53 12.50 -6.85
C ARG A 161 32.52 13.09 -7.84
N ARG A 162 32.03 13.67 -8.94
CA ARG A 162 32.88 14.37 -9.91
C ARG A 162 33.57 15.57 -9.26
N THR A 163 32.81 16.37 -8.51
CA THR A 163 33.31 17.54 -7.79
C THR A 163 34.42 17.17 -6.80
N LEU A 164 34.23 16.07 -6.04
CA LEU A 164 35.26 15.57 -5.12
C LEU A 164 36.58 15.26 -5.83
N ARG A 165 36.52 14.56 -6.98
CA ARG A 165 37.72 14.19 -7.77
C ARG A 165 38.42 15.39 -8.38
N GLU A 166 37.66 16.36 -8.85
CA GLU A 166 38.20 17.61 -9.42
C GLU A 166 38.88 18.44 -8.31
N GLY A 167 38.30 18.53 -7.11
CA GLY A 167 38.91 19.17 -5.95
C GLY A 167 40.17 18.47 -5.42
N GLU A 168 40.23 17.14 -5.46
CA GLU A 168 41.45 16.36 -5.14
C GLU A 168 42.56 16.58 -6.18
N SER A 169 42.20 16.76 -7.44
CA SER A 169 43.14 17.01 -8.54
C SER A 169 43.71 18.44 -8.51
N ASP A 170 42.91 19.43 -8.11
CA ASP A 170 43.35 20.82 -7.91
C ASP A 170 44.15 21.02 -6.61
N SER A 171 43.94 20.16 -5.59
CA SER A 171 44.71 20.15 -4.34
C SER A 171 46.07 19.43 -4.45
N ALA A 172 46.44 18.89 -5.61
CA ALA A 172 47.70 18.18 -5.85
C ALA A 172 48.93 19.11 -6.03
N ALA A 173 49.01 20.21 -5.27
CA ALA A 173 50.27 20.90 -4.98
C ALA A 173 50.78 20.43 -3.61
N PRO A 174 52.07 20.06 -3.45
CA PRO A 174 52.51 19.28 -2.31
C PRO A 174 52.62 20.18 -1.08
N THR A 175 51.70 20.03 -0.13
CA THR A 175 51.95 20.50 1.24
C THR A 175 51.72 19.36 2.21
N SER A 176 52.84 18.81 2.67
CA SER A 176 52.93 17.82 3.72
C SER A 176 52.32 18.37 5.01
N VAL A 177 51.12 17.92 5.36
CA VAL A 177 50.57 18.05 6.72
C VAL A 177 50.53 16.64 7.32
N PRO A 178 51.06 16.43 8.55
CA PRO A 178 51.13 15.09 9.15
C PRO A 178 49.70 14.56 9.38
N PRO A 179 49.46 13.24 9.29
CA PRO A 179 48.14 12.71 9.59
C PRO A 179 47.84 12.96 11.06
N VAL A 180 46.86 13.82 11.33
CA VAL A 180 46.24 13.92 12.65
C VAL A 180 45.59 12.56 12.92
N PRO A 181 45.86 11.90 14.06
CA PRO A 181 45.20 10.64 14.39
C PRO A 181 43.73 10.93 14.68
N ARG A 182 42.84 10.57 13.74
CA ARG A 182 41.39 10.84 13.85
C ARG A 182 40.66 9.54 14.19
N LYS A 183 39.80 9.57 15.20
CA LYS A 183 38.87 8.48 15.56
C LYS A 183 37.67 8.44 14.59
N GLN A 184 37.91 8.42 13.27
CA GLN A 184 36.86 8.17 12.29
C GLN A 184 37.16 6.84 11.60
N PRO A 185 36.18 5.97 11.35
CA PRO A 185 36.36 4.84 10.47
C PRO A 185 36.82 5.33 9.08
N ASP A 186 37.75 4.62 8.45
CA ASP A 186 38.09 4.90 7.04
C ASP A 186 36.83 4.88 6.19
N ALA A 187 36.80 5.69 5.11
CA ALA A 187 35.69 5.65 4.17
C ALA A 187 35.49 4.20 3.70
N PRO A 188 34.27 3.62 3.82
CA PRO A 188 34.03 2.27 3.38
C PRO A 188 34.38 2.20 1.89
N ALA A 189 35.20 1.21 1.52
CA ALA A 189 35.43 0.95 0.12
C ALA A 189 34.06 0.67 -0.52
N LEU A 190 33.68 1.49 -1.51
CA LEU A 190 32.50 1.22 -2.32
C LEU A 190 32.59 -0.23 -2.78
N SER A 191 31.51 -1.00 -2.61
CA SER A 191 31.52 -2.41 -3.00
C SER A 191 31.87 -2.53 -4.50
N PRO A 192 32.57 -3.59 -4.92
CA PRO A 192 32.92 -3.79 -6.33
C PRO A 192 31.71 -3.69 -7.26
N HIS A 193 30.52 -4.09 -6.79
CA HIS A 193 29.26 -4.01 -7.55
C HIS A 193 28.77 -2.57 -7.76
N ILE A 194 28.91 -1.68 -6.78
CA ILE A 194 28.58 -0.25 -6.93
C ILE A 194 29.62 0.44 -7.80
N LEU A 195 30.90 0.08 -7.65
CA LEU A 195 31.97 0.57 -8.53
C LEU A 195 31.77 0.10 -9.97
N ASP A 196 31.41 -1.16 -10.22
CA ASP A 196 31.07 -1.69 -11.55
C ASP A 196 29.85 -0.97 -12.11
N ALA A 197 28.81 -0.75 -11.30
CA ALA A 197 27.61 -0.06 -11.76
C ALA A 197 27.89 1.39 -12.19
N LEU A 198 28.76 2.08 -11.46
CA LEU A 198 29.15 3.46 -11.75
C LEU A 198 30.30 3.58 -12.77
N SER A 199 30.97 2.48 -13.10
CA SER A 199 32.11 2.45 -14.06
C SER A 199 31.75 1.79 -15.38
N ASN A 200 30.61 1.09 -15.46
CA ASN A 200 30.13 0.44 -16.67
C ASN A 200 29.46 1.47 -17.59
N PRO A 201 30.08 1.85 -18.73
CA PRO A 201 29.47 2.78 -19.68
C PRO A 201 28.22 2.22 -20.37
N ASN A 202 27.94 0.91 -20.21
CA ASN A 202 26.75 0.23 -20.70
C ASN A 202 25.66 0.06 -19.64
N ILE A 203 25.86 0.47 -18.39
CA ILE A 203 24.70 0.75 -17.52
C ILE A 203 24.09 2.04 -18.05
N VAL A 204 22.95 1.88 -18.69
CA VAL A 204 22.03 2.98 -18.91
C VAL A 204 21.40 3.27 -17.56
N LEU A 205 22.06 4.10 -16.73
CA LEU A 205 21.31 4.91 -15.76
C LEU A 205 20.23 5.59 -16.58
N PRO A 206 18.94 5.54 -16.19
CA PRO A 206 17.84 5.98 -17.04
C PRO A 206 18.17 7.39 -17.55
N ALA A 207 18.63 7.43 -18.79
CA ALA A 207 18.90 8.67 -19.48
C ALA A 207 17.51 9.23 -19.71
N VAL A 208 17.16 10.29 -18.99
CA VAL A 208 16.01 11.10 -19.36
C VAL A 208 16.33 11.68 -20.74
N ALA A 209 15.96 10.93 -21.78
CA ALA A 209 16.01 11.33 -23.16
C ALA A 209 15.09 10.41 -23.99
N GLY A 210 13.77 10.63 -24.02
CA GLY A 210 13.03 11.72 -23.40
C GLY A 210 11.61 11.84 -23.95
N TYR A 211 11.00 13.02 -23.83
CA TYR A 211 11.09 13.94 -24.96
C TYR A 211 12.34 13.68 -25.84
N ARG A 212 12.15 13.03 -26.99
CA ARG A 212 13.13 13.09 -28.07
C ARG A 212 12.48 13.81 -29.23
N SER A 213 13.16 14.84 -29.72
CA SER A 213 13.10 15.18 -31.14
C SER A 213 13.19 13.88 -31.95
N VAL A 214 12.21 13.68 -32.82
CA VAL A 214 12.09 12.59 -33.79
C VAL A 214 13.45 12.30 -34.45
N THR A 215 13.88 11.03 -34.46
CA THR A 215 15.08 10.55 -35.16
C THR A 215 14.88 10.56 -36.69
N GLU A 216 15.95 10.85 -37.44
CA GLU A 216 16.08 10.67 -38.90
C GLU A 216 15.59 9.27 -39.34
N GLU A 217 14.97 9.04 -40.50
CA GLU A 217 15.65 9.05 -41.81
C GLU A 217 14.70 9.09 -43.02
N SER A 218 15.25 9.62 -44.11
CA SER A 218 14.84 9.67 -45.53
C SER A 218 13.89 8.59 -46.10
N ARG A 219 12.87 9.08 -46.85
CA ARG A 219 12.24 8.60 -48.14
C ARG A 219 11.80 7.12 -48.24
N ALA A 220 10.62 6.75 -48.76
CA ALA A 220 9.67 7.36 -49.69
C ALA A 220 8.26 6.73 -49.57
N ASP A 221 7.26 7.50 -50.02
CA ASP A 221 5.91 7.16 -50.50
C ASP A 221 4.94 6.29 -49.69
N SER A 222 3.80 6.90 -49.32
CA SER A 222 2.54 6.68 -50.07
C SER A 222 1.35 7.34 -49.34
N ASN A 223 0.65 8.22 -50.06
CA ASN A 223 -0.43 9.08 -49.56
C ASN A 223 -1.71 8.34 -49.11
N ALA A 224 -1.72 7.01 -49.07
CA ALA A 224 -2.90 6.20 -48.70
C ALA A 224 -3.10 6.05 -47.18
N ARG A 225 -2.06 6.25 -46.34
CA ARG A 225 -2.16 6.08 -44.87
C ARG A 225 -2.69 7.29 -44.10
N ARG A 226 -2.69 8.48 -44.71
CA ARG A 226 -3.06 9.75 -44.04
C ARG A 226 -4.56 9.87 -43.75
N LEU A 227 -5.42 9.27 -44.58
CA LEU A 227 -6.86 9.28 -44.35
C LEU A 227 -7.31 8.29 -43.26
N LEU A 228 -6.58 7.18 -43.08
CA LEU A 228 -6.88 6.19 -42.05
C LEU A 228 -6.43 6.64 -40.65
N GLN A 229 -5.32 7.36 -40.54
CA GLN A 229 -4.82 7.88 -39.26
C GLN A 229 -5.63 9.08 -38.74
N ALA A 230 -6.18 9.91 -39.62
CA ALA A 230 -7.06 11.02 -39.22
C ALA A 230 -8.37 10.51 -38.60
N ALA A 231 -8.92 9.39 -39.09
CA ALA A 231 -10.12 8.78 -38.52
C ALA A 231 -9.88 8.20 -37.12
N ILE A 232 -8.70 7.61 -36.87
CA ILE A 232 -8.31 7.06 -35.56
C ILE A 232 -8.05 8.18 -34.54
N ALA A 233 -7.41 9.28 -34.95
CA ALA A 233 -7.15 10.42 -34.07
C ALA A 233 -8.43 11.14 -33.61
N VAL A 234 -9.44 11.24 -34.48
CA VAL A 234 -10.75 11.82 -34.12
C VAL A 234 -11.52 10.90 -33.16
N ALA A 235 -11.43 9.58 -33.32
CA ALA A 235 -12.04 8.63 -32.39
C ALA A 235 -11.38 8.67 -30.99
N VAL A 236 -10.05 8.80 -30.94
CA VAL A 236 -9.30 8.92 -29.67
C VAL A 236 -9.53 10.27 -28.99
N LEU A 237 -9.68 11.36 -29.75
CA LEU A 237 -10.03 12.68 -29.22
C LEU A 237 -11.47 12.76 -28.69
N LEU A 238 -12.42 12.05 -29.31
CA LEU A 238 -13.79 11.96 -28.81
C LEU A 238 -13.90 11.07 -27.56
N LEU A 239 -13.07 10.03 -27.42
CA LEU A 239 -13.02 9.18 -26.23
C LEU A 239 -12.32 9.85 -25.04
N THR A 240 -11.21 10.56 -25.27
CA THR A 240 -10.47 11.28 -24.22
C THR A 240 -11.18 12.57 -23.78
N GLY A 241 -11.88 13.24 -24.70
CA GLY A 241 -12.69 14.41 -24.38
C GLY A 241 -13.90 14.10 -23.48
N VAL A 242 -14.48 12.90 -23.58
CA VAL A 242 -15.60 12.48 -22.70
C VAL A 242 -15.11 12.07 -21.31
N SER A 243 -13.89 11.53 -21.17
CA SER A 243 -13.29 11.20 -19.87
C SER A 243 -12.85 12.43 -19.05
N ILE A 244 -12.33 13.49 -19.71
CA ILE A 244 -11.88 14.71 -19.00
C ILE A 244 -13.06 15.58 -18.52
N VAL A 245 -14.21 15.53 -19.19
CA VAL A 245 -15.40 16.29 -18.74
C VAL A 245 -16.14 15.59 -17.58
N GLY A 246 -15.92 14.28 -17.38
CA GLY A 246 -16.45 13.54 -16.20
C GLY A 246 -15.67 13.78 -14.91
N ALA A 247 -14.35 13.97 -14.98
CA ALA A 247 -13.48 14.07 -13.81
C ALA A 247 -13.42 15.46 -13.15
N HIS A 248 -13.89 16.52 -13.82
CA HIS A 248 -13.85 17.88 -13.26
C HIS A 248 -15.10 18.28 -12.43
N SER A 249 -16.06 17.37 -12.19
CA SER A 249 -17.29 17.71 -11.43
C SER A 249 -17.33 17.19 -9.98
N LEU A 250 -16.23 16.70 -9.40
CA LEU A 250 -16.20 16.23 -7.99
C LEU A 250 -15.29 17.04 -7.04
N ALA A 251 -14.67 18.13 -7.51
CA ALA A 251 -13.95 19.05 -6.65
C ALA A 251 -14.92 19.98 -5.91
N GLY A 252 -15.39 19.55 -4.73
CA GLY A 252 -15.93 20.44 -3.72
C GLY A 252 -14.85 21.41 -3.26
N VAL A 253 -15.10 22.71 -3.49
CA VAL A 253 -14.30 23.85 -3.05
C VAL A 253 -14.39 23.93 -1.52
N ASP A 254 -13.28 23.66 -0.83
CA ASP A 254 -12.83 24.22 0.46
C ASP A 254 -11.89 23.23 1.16
N GLY A 255 -10.60 23.58 1.25
CA GLY A 255 -9.47 22.72 1.68
C GLY A 255 -9.51 22.18 3.11
N THR A 256 -10.43 21.27 3.39
CA THR A 256 -10.34 20.29 4.48
C THR A 256 -9.93 18.95 3.88
N ALA A 257 -9.09 18.17 4.58
CA ALA A 257 -8.62 16.87 4.08
C ALA A 257 -9.82 15.96 3.71
N THR A 258 -9.88 15.52 2.45
CA THR A 258 -10.87 14.54 1.94
C THR A 258 -10.30 13.12 1.88
N GLY A 259 -9.27 12.82 2.68
CA GLY A 259 -8.93 11.43 2.97
C GLY A 259 -10.11 10.73 3.64
N PRO A 260 -10.27 9.42 3.46
CA PRO A 260 -11.43 8.71 3.99
C PRO A 260 -11.52 8.90 5.52
N LYS A 261 -12.67 9.37 5.99
CA LYS A 261 -12.92 9.61 7.42
C LYS A 261 -13.36 8.30 8.06
N SER A 262 -12.63 7.88 9.09
CA SER A 262 -12.97 6.79 10.00
C SER A 262 -13.82 7.33 11.15
N VAL A 263 -15.00 6.74 11.36
CA VAL A 263 -15.91 7.02 12.49
C VAL A 263 -16.08 5.71 13.26
N ASP A 264 -15.90 5.78 14.58
CA ASP A 264 -16.06 4.67 15.51
C ASP A 264 -17.45 4.73 16.14
N ASP A 265 -18.30 3.74 15.86
CA ASP A 265 -19.58 3.55 16.54
C ASP A 265 -19.47 2.36 17.51
N TYR A 266 -19.88 2.57 18.76
CA TYR A 266 -19.91 1.50 19.77
C TYR A 266 -21.14 0.61 19.59
N LEU A 267 -20.92 -0.70 19.45
CA LEU A 267 -22.00 -1.66 19.23
C LEU A 267 -22.57 -2.20 20.54
N THR A 268 -23.91 -2.23 20.63
CA THR A 268 -24.65 -2.87 21.73
C THR A 268 -24.66 -4.41 21.66
N VAL A 269 -23.98 -4.98 20.66
CA VAL A 269 -23.82 -6.42 20.43
C VAL A 269 -22.34 -6.70 20.18
N HIS A 270 -21.87 -7.89 20.53
CA HIS A 270 -20.52 -8.34 20.19
C HIS A 270 -20.52 -8.83 18.74
N PRO A 271 -19.97 -8.08 17.77
CA PRO A 271 -19.92 -8.51 16.39
C PRO A 271 -18.91 -9.66 16.22
N GLU A 272 -19.20 -10.57 15.31
CA GLU A 272 -18.22 -11.55 14.82
C GLU A 272 -18.10 -11.44 13.30
N ARG A 273 -19.21 -11.18 12.60
CA ARG A 273 -19.29 -10.98 11.16
C ARG A 273 -20.30 -9.90 10.78
N ILE A 274 -20.08 -9.22 9.66
CA ILE A 274 -20.92 -8.14 9.18
C ILE A 274 -21.22 -8.21 7.68
N ALA A 275 -22.41 -7.75 7.30
CA ALA A 275 -22.77 -7.47 5.92
C ALA A 275 -23.52 -6.14 5.83
N VAL A 276 -23.45 -5.48 4.67
CA VAL A 276 -24.13 -4.19 4.46
C VAL A 276 -24.98 -4.23 3.20
N ASP A 277 -26.22 -3.74 3.30
CA ASP A 277 -27.12 -3.65 2.14
C ASP A 277 -27.00 -2.32 1.39
N LYS A 278 -27.69 -2.23 0.25
CA LYS A 278 -27.76 -1.01 -0.58
C LYS A 278 -28.32 0.21 0.13
N ALA A 279 -29.06 0.03 1.22
CA ALA A 279 -29.62 1.12 2.02
C ALA A 279 -28.68 1.53 3.15
N GLY A 280 -27.51 0.87 3.29
CA GLY A 280 -26.54 1.10 4.35
C GLY A 280 -26.93 0.45 5.69
N ASN A 281 -27.91 -0.45 5.71
CA ASN A 281 -28.19 -1.23 6.91
C ASN A 281 -27.07 -2.25 7.11
N ILE A 282 -26.60 -2.35 8.34
CA ILE A 282 -25.55 -3.28 8.73
C ILE A 282 -26.21 -4.47 9.42
N TYR A 283 -25.90 -5.66 8.94
CA TYR A 283 -26.33 -6.93 9.49
C TYR A 283 -25.15 -7.52 10.24
N ILE A 284 -25.37 -7.87 11.50
CA ILE A 284 -24.32 -8.30 12.42
C ILE A 284 -24.67 -9.72 12.86
N ALA A 285 -23.86 -10.70 12.49
CA ALA A 285 -23.86 -11.99 13.16
C ALA A 285 -22.88 -11.91 14.33
N GLY A 286 -23.32 -12.33 15.52
CA GLY A 286 -22.54 -12.10 16.73
C GLY A 286 -23.21 -12.64 17.98
N ARG A 287 -22.88 -12.03 19.12
CA ARG A 287 -23.41 -12.43 20.44
C ARG A 287 -24.01 -11.23 21.17
N ASP A 288 -25.06 -11.49 21.93
CA ASP A 288 -25.54 -10.57 22.94
C ASP A 288 -24.52 -10.48 24.10
N TRP A 289 -24.18 -9.26 24.53
CA TRP A 289 -23.16 -9.06 25.57
C TRP A 289 -23.55 -9.66 26.93
N THR A 290 -24.85 -9.76 27.23
CA THR A 290 -25.32 -10.15 28.57
C THR A 290 -25.58 -11.66 28.65
N SER A 291 -26.36 -12.17 27.71
CA SER A 291 -26.79 -13.56 27.64
C SER A 291 -25.79 -14.46 26.93
N LEU A 292 -24.84 -13.89 26.18
CA LEU A 292 -23.92 -14.58 25.27
C LEU A 292 -24.62 -15.40 24.18
N GLN A 293 -25.95 -15.24 24.02
CA GLN A 293 -26.71 -15.90 22.98
C GLN A 293 -26.28 -15.35 21.62
N ARG A 294 -26.04 -16.27 20.69
CA ARG A 294 -25.75 -15.93 19.29
C ARG A 294 -27.04 -15.52 18.57
N GLY A 295 -26.88 -14.70 17.56
CA GLY A 295 -27.99 -14.27 16.73
C GLY A 295 -27.54 -13.36 15.60
N VAL A 296 -28.54 -12.73 14.98
CA VAL A 296 -28.31 -11.76 13.91
C VAL A 296 -29.10 -10.51 14.22
N TRP A 297 -28.46 -9.36 14.11
CA TRP A 297 -29.06 -8.06 14.36
C TRP A 297 -28.94 -7.18 13.13
N LYS A 298 -29.90 -6.26 12.98
CA LYS A 298 -29.89 -5.21 11.98
C LYS A 298 -29.66 -3.87 12.66
N LEU A 299 -28.62 -3.17 12.28
CA LEU A 299 -28.33 -1.79 12.64
C LEU A 299 -28.68 -0.89 11.46
N ALA A 300 -29.68 -0.03 11.63
CA ALA A 300 -30.06 0.93 10.60
C ALA A 300 -29.03 2.07 10.49
N PRO A 301 -28.86 2.71 9.33
CA PRO A 301 -27.96 3.86 9.17
C PRO A 301 -28.24 4.94 10.23
N GLY A 302 -27.21 5.33 10.98
CA GLY A 302 -27.30 6.36 12.02
C GLY A 302 -28.04 5.94 13.30
N SER A 303 -28.48 4.67 13.40
CA SER A 303 -28.96 4.10 14.66
C SER A 303 -27.78 3.66 15.52
N VAL A 304 -27.96 3.72 16.84
CA VAL A 304 -27.06 3.10 17.83
C VAL A 304 -27.66 1.83 18.45
N GLU A 305 -28.93 1.54 18.16
CA GLU A 305 -29.62 0.34 18.63
C GLU A 305 -29.78 -0.66 17.48
N ALA A 306 -29.30 -1.88 17.71
CA ALA A 306 -29.42 -2.98 16.77
C ALA A 306 -30.67 -3.84 17.08
N MET A 307 -31.50 -4.08 16.06
CA MET A 307 -32.73 -4.87 16.19
C MET A 307 -32.44 -6.34 15.87
N LYS A 308 -32.78 -7.26 16.78
CA LYS A 308 -32.62 -8.70 16.55
C LYS A 308 -33.56 -9.20 15.44
N LEU A 309 -33.03 -9.94 14.49
CA LEU A 309 -33.78 -10.56 13.39
C LEU A 309 -34.38 -11.89 13.82
N PRO A 310 -35.48 -12.35 13.17
CA PRO A 310 -36.27 -13.50 13.61
C PRO A 310 -35.64 -14.86 13.29
N PHE A 311 -34.31 -14.95 13.20
CA PHE A 311 -33.64 -16.24 13.10
C PHE A 311 -33.84 -17.04 14.41
N PRO A 312 -34.03 -18.37 14.34
CA PRO A 312 -34.23 -19.18 15.54
C PRO A 312 -33.05 -19.10 16.51
N ASP A 313 -33.33 -18.88 17.80
CA ASP A 313 -32.32 -18.72 18.86
C ASP A 313 -31.49 -19.99 19.14
N ASP A 314 -32.05 -21.15 18.80
CA ASP A 314 -31.40 -22.46 18.93
C ASP A 314 -30.41 -22.75 17.80
N VAL A 315 -30.34 -21.87 16.79
CA VAL A 315 -29.49 -22.01 15.63
C VAL A 315 -28.39 -20.95 15.70
N PRO A 316 -27.28 -21.22 16.40
CA PRO A 316 -26.19 -20.25 16.48
C PRO A 316 -25.68 -19.97 15.07
N THR A 317 -25.56 -18.68 14.75
CA THR A 317 -25.07 -18.20 13.46
C THR A 317 -23.56 -17.99 13.52
N LEU A 318 -22.91 -18.24 12.39
CA LEU A 318 -21.47 -18.12 12.21
C LEU A 318 -21.13 -16.90 11.36
N ASP A 319 -21.85 -16.71 10.27
CA ASP A 319 -21.64 -15.62 9.34
C ASP A 319 -22.95 -15.10 8.73
N VAL A 320 -22.91 -13.91 8.14
CA VAL A 320 -24.04 -13.21 7.52
C VAL A 320 -23.65 -12.58 6.19
N ALA A 321 -24.50 -12.73 5.18
CA ALA A 321 -24.40 -12.03 3.90
C ALA A 321 -25.76 -11.45 3.49
N VAL A 322 -25.77 -10.44 2.62
CA VAL A 322 -26.99 -9.82 2.10
C VAL A 322 -26.90 -9.65 0.59
N ASP A 323 -27.99 -9.97 -0.11
CA ASP A 323 -28.05 -9.79 -1.56
C ASP A 323 -28.64 -8.44 -1.98
N SER A 324 -28.62 -8.14 -3.28
CA SER A 324 -29.17 -6.90 -3.84
C SER A 324 -30.69 -6.72 -3.65
N ALA A 325 -31.41 -7.81 -3.38
CA ALA A 325 -32.83 -7.81 -3.04
C ALA A 325 -33.08 -7.56 -1.54
N GLY A 326 -32.04 -7.57 -0.71
CA GLY A 326 -32.11 -7.40 0.74
C GLY A 326 -32.39 -8.69 1.51
N ARG A 327 -32.34 -9.86 0.84
CA ARG A 327 -32.45 -11.16 1.52
C ARG A 327 -31.19 -11.39 2.35
N ILE A 328 -31.39 -11.89 3.56
CA ILE A 328 -30.31 -12.08 4.54
C ILE A 328 -30.01 -13.56 4.65
N TYR A 329 -28.74 -13.91 4.45
CA TYR A 329 -28.22 -15.27 4.40
C TYR A 329 -27.33 -15.49 5.60
N VAL A 330 -27.51 -16.62 6.30
CA VAL A 330 -26.71 -16.94 7.48
C VAL A 330 -26.25 -18.39 7.43
N THR A 331 -25.02 -18.63 7.83
CA THR A 331 -24.52 -19.98 8.09
C THR A 331 -24.73 -20.34 9.55
N THR A 332 -24.98 -21.63 9.79
CA THR A 332 -25.35 -22.13 11.11
C THR A 332 -24.41 -23.25 11.56
N PHE A 333 -24.30 -23.48 12.87
CA PHE A 333 -23.56 -24.65 13.39
C PHE A 333 -24.21 -25.99 13.00
N SER A 334 -25.50 -25.99 12.65
CA SER A 334 -26.19 -27.15 12.07
C SER A 334 -25.74 -27.45 10.64
N ARG A 335 -24.82 -26.64 10.09
CA ARG A 335 -24.29 -26.73 8.73
C ARG A 335 -25.39 -26.53 7.69
N ASP A 336 -26.18 -25.49 7.92
CA ASP A 336 -27.21 -25.02 7.01
C ASP A 336 -26.91 -23.60 6.55
N VAL A 337 -27.51 -23.23 5.40
CA VAL A 337 -27.70 -21.83 4.99
C VAL A 337 -29.16 -21.48 5.20
N SER A 338 -29.46 -20.53 6.08
CA SER A 338 -30.81 -20.01 6.28
C SER A 338 -30.96 -18.64 5.61
N VAL A 339 -32.08 -18.45 4.90
CA VAL A 339 -32.34 -17.25 4.10
C VAL A 339 -33.63 -16.59 4.57
N LEU A 340 -33.50 -15.41 5.16
CA LEU A 340 -34.61 -14.57 5.57
C LEU A 340 -35.02 -13.65 4.42
N THR A 341 -36.29 -13.73 4.03
CA THR A 341 -36.90 -12.78 3.10
C THR A 341 -37.53 -11.64 3.89
N PRO A 342 -36.97 -10.42 3.86
CA PRO A 342 -37.38 -9.35 4.77
C PRO A 342 -38.84 -8.91 4.61
N ASP A 343 -39.37 -8.94 3.39
CA ASP A 343 -40.74 -8.49 3.10
C ASP A 343 -41.82 -9.42 3.68
N THR A 344 -41.54 -10.73 3.73
CA THR A 344 -42.49 -11.74 4.19
C THR A 344 -42.19 -12.24 5.60
N GLY A 345 -40.95 -12.07 6.07
CA GLY A 345 -40.44 -12.70 7.29
C GLY A 345 -40.21 -14.21 7.15
N GLU A 346 -40.35 -14.77 5.95
CA GLU A 346 -40.16 -16.20 5.70
C GLU A 346 -38.67 -16.56 5.77
N ILE A 347 -38.37 -17.65 6.48
CA ILE A 347 -37.04 -18.25 6.55
C ILE A 347 -37.05 -19.57 5.80
N ARG A 348 -36.19 -19.69 4.80
CA ARG A 348 -35.95 -20.93 4.07
C ARG A 348 -34.54 -21.45 4.37
N THR A 349 -34.44 -22.73 4.71
CA THR A 349 -33.18 -23.36 5.11
C THR A 349 -32.73 -24.38 4.06
N TYR A 350 -31.43 -24.36 3.74
CA TYR A 350 -30.77 -25.24 2.79
C TYR A 350 -29.68 -26.04 3.50
N PRO A 351 -29.79 -27.37 3.55
CA PRO A 351 -28.77 -28.19 4.19
C PRO A 351 -27.48 -28.24 3.37
N VAL A 352 -26.35 -28.00 4.03
CA VAL A 352 -25.00 -28.07 3.46
C VAL A 352 -24.08 -28.94 4.32
N HIS A 353 -24.64 -29.96 4.98
CA HIS A 353 -23.95 -30.75 6.02
C HIS A 353 -22.63 -31.40 5.61
N ASP A 354 -22.51 -31.78 4.32
CA ASP A 354 -21.33 -32.43 3.77
C ASP A 354 -20.15 -31.46 3.56
N GLN A 355 -20.34 -30.17 3.81
CA GLN A 355 -19.29 -29.14 3.67
C GLN A 355 -18.39 -29.02 4.91
N GLY A 356 -18.67 -29.79 5.97
CA GLY A 356 -17.98 -29.71 7.25
C GLY A 356 -18.39 -28.48 8.06
N ASP A 357 -17.50 -28.02 8.94
CA ASP A 357 -17.73 -26.79 9.68
C ASP A 357 -17.65 -25.60 8.73
N LEU A 358 -18.65 -24.72 8.84
CA LEU A 358 -18.82 -23.59 7.93
C LEU A 358 -17.99 -22.39 8.42
N GLY A 359 -17.52 -21.59 7.46
CA GLY A 359 -16.87 -20.31 7.70
C GLY A 359 -17.60 -19.18 6.97
N ASP A 360 -16.80 -18.37 6.28
CA ASP A 360 -17.22 -17.19 5.53
C ASP A 360 -18.18 -17.51 4.37
N ILE A 361 -19.11 -16.62 4.08
CA ILE A 361 -20.04 -16.66 2.95
C ILE A 361 -20.17 -15.32 2.22
N ALA A 362 -20.38 -15.41 0.92
CA ALA A 362 -20.76 -14.30 0.06
C ALA A 362 -21.89 -14.72 -0.88
N VAL A 363 -22.67 -13.76 -1.37
CA VAL A 363 -23.87 -14.02 -2.19
C VAL A 363 -23.80 -13.23 -3.48
N ASP A 364 -24.08 -13.89 -4.60
CA ASP A 364 -24.16 -13.23 -5.91
C ASP A 364 -25.51 -12.55 -6.16
N SER A 365 -25.60 -11.76 -7.23
CA SER A 365 -26.82 -11.04 -7.61
C SER A 365 -28.00 -11.94 -7.96
N THR A 366 -27.77 -13.23 -8.21
CA THR A 366 -28.82 -14.23 -8.47
C THR A 366 -29.30 -14.93 -7.20
N GLY A 367 -28.60 -14.72 -6.08
CA GLY A 367 -28.87 -15.36 -4.79
C GLY A 367 -28.20 -16.71 -4.60
N ASN A 368 -27.18 -17.06 -5.40
CA ASN A 368 -26.33 -18.20 -5.08
C ASN A 368 -25.40 -17.83 -3.92
N VAL A 369 -25.20 -18.78 -3.02
CA VAL A 369 -24.31 -18.61 -1.88
C VAL A 369 -22.98 -19.29 -2.19
N PHE A 370 -21.90 -18.58 -1.96
CA PHE A 370 -20.53 -19.06 -2.05
C PHE A 370 -19.99 -19.10 -0.64
N GLY A 371 -19.46 -20.22 -0.21
CA GLY A 371 -19.06 -20.37 1.17
C GLY A 371 -17.81 -21.18 1.35
N VAL A 372 -17.30 -21.09 2.57
CA VAL A 372 -16.10 -21.79 3.00
C VAL A 372 -16.49 -22.93 3.92
N GLY A 373 -15.90 -24.10 3.69
CA GLY A 373 -16.13 -25.30 4.47
C GLY A 373 -14.83 -25.94 4.92
N THR A 374 -14.89 -26.76 5.96
CA THR A 374 -13.75 -27.59 6.39
C THR A 374 -13.92 -29.04 5.97
N ARG A 375 -12.80 -29.75 5.93
CA ARG A 375 -12.80 -31.21 5.98
C ARG A 375 -11.80 -31.66 7.01
N THR A 376 -12.26 -32.32 8.06
CA THR A 376 -11.36 -32.95 9.02
C THR A 376 -10.76 -34.20 8.37
N SER A 377 -9.44 -34.26 8.28
CA SER A 377 -8.70 -35.44 7.81
C SER A 377 -7.75 -35.94 8.89
N ALA A 378 -7.23 -37.16 8.74
CA ALA A 378 -6.21 -37.72 9.63
C ALA A 378 -4.89 -36.93 9.66
N ARG A 379 -4.68 -35.97 8.74
CA ARG A 379 -3.48 -35.12 8.65
C ARG A 379 -3.71 -33.67 9.12
N GLY A 380 -4.91 -33.34 9.60
CA GLY A 380 -5.32 -31.96 9.91
C GLY A 380 -6.58 -31.54 9.14
N GLY A 381 -7.15 -30.38 9.50
CA GLY A 381 -8.31 -29.79 8.82
C GLY A 381 -7.89 -29.01 7.59
N SER A 382 -8.54 -29.24 6.44
CA SER A 382 -8.35 -28.44 5.22
C SER A 382 -9.58 -27.61 4.91
N TRP A 383 -9.38 -26.42 4.36
CA TRP A 383 -10.44 -25.48 3.98
C TRP A 383 -10.63 -25.47 2.46
N TRP A 384 -11.88 -25.32 2.04
CA TRP A 384 -12.26 -25.35 0.63
C TRP A 384 -13.48 -24.46 0.38
N VAL A 385 -13.71 -24.12 -0.89
CA VAL A 385 -14.81 -23.24 -1.31
C VAL A 385 -15.91 -24.04 -2.00
N TRP A 386 -17.15 -23.78 -1.63
CA TRP A 386 -18.35 -24.41 -2.17
C TRP A 386 -19.34 -23.36 -2.70
N LYS A 387 -20.26 -23.80 -3.55
CA LYS A 387 -21.38 -23.02 -4.08
C LYS A 387 -22.69 -23.75 -3.81
N LEU A 388 -23.66 -23.04 -3.23
CA LEU A 388 -25.06 -23.42 -3.12
C LEU A 388 -25.88 -22.61 -4.13
N ASP A 389 -26.57 -23.32 -5.02
CA ASP A 389 -27.63 -22.77 -5.85
C ASP A 389 -28.94 -22.79 -5.05
N THR A 390 -29.47 -21.62 -4.68
CA THR A 390 -30.67 -21.52 -3.83
C THR A 390 -31.97 -21.77 -4.60
N ALA A 391 -31.95 -21.70 -5.93
CA ALA A 391 -33.12 -22.04 -6.74
C ALA A 391 -33.35 -23.56 -6.76
N THR A 392 -32.26 -24.34 -6.84
CA THR A 392 -32.31 -25.80 -6.95
C THR A 392 -31.99 -26.54 -5.65
N GLY A 393 -31.34 -25.88 -4.70
CA GLY A 393 -30.79 -26.48 -3.49
C GLY A 393 -29.50 -27.29 -3.71
N ALA A 394 -28.91 -27.25 -4.92
CA ALA A 394 -27.72 -28.02 -5.24
C ALA A 394 -26.44 -27.39 -4.66
N VAL A 395 -25.58 -28.21 -4.07
CA VAL A 395 -24.27 -27.81 -3.52
C VAL A 395 -23.15 -28.42 -4.36
N SER A 396 -22.13 -27.62 -4.68
CA SER A 396 -20.99 -28.04 -5.51
C SER A 396 -19.67 -27.47 -5.00
N LYS A 397 -18.58 -28.24 -5.17
CA LYS A 397 -17.22 -27.78 -4.89
C LYS A 397 -16.74 -26.85 -6.01
N LEU A 398 -16.13 -25.73 -5.64
CA LEU A 398 -15.42 -24.86 -6.59
C LEU A 398 -13.96 -25.30 -6.74
N PRO A 399 -13.31 -25.01 -7.89
CA PRO A 399 -11.98 -25.50 -8.23
C PRO A 399 -10.84 -24.77 -7.48
N PHE A 400 -11.12 -24.20 -6.30
CA PHE A 400 -10.07 -23.65 -5.44
C PHE A 400 -9.24 -24.79 -4.84
N PRO A 401 -7.91 -24.65 -4.76
CA PRO A 401 -7.07 -25.58 -4.02
C PRO A 401 -7.52 -25.67 -2.55
N ASP A 402 -7.26 -26.80 -1.90
CA ASP A 402 -7.48 -26.89 -0.46
C ASP A 402 -6.42 -26.04 0.28
N SER A 403 -6.83 -25.28 1.30
CA SER A 403 -5.95 -24.43 2.11
C SER A 403 -5.82 -24.94 3.55
N GLY A 404 -4.71 -24.62 4.21
CA GLY A 404 -4.56 -24.87 5.65
C GLY A 404 -5.07 -23.73 6.53
N ALA A 405 -5.25 -22.53 5.96
CA ALA A 405 -5.96 -21.42 6.57
C ALA A 405 -7.41 -21.38 6.07
N SER A 406 -8.31 -20.82 6.88
CA SER A 406 -9.66 -20.51 6.41
C SER A 406 -9.58 -19.52 5.25
N TYR A 407 -10.35 -19.81 4.21
CA TYR A 407 -10.65 -18.83 3.19
C TYR A 407 -11.56 -17.73 3.76
N HIS A 408 -11.42 -16.53 3.19
CA HIS A 408 -12.46 -15.51 3.12
C HIS A 408 -12.84 -15.33 1.66
N VAL A 409 -14.13 -15.16 1.38
CA VAL A 409 -14.69 -15.14 0.02
C VAL A 409 -15.47 -13.87 -0.25
N ALA A 410 -15.33 -13.32 -1.45
CA ALA A 410 -16.15 -12.22 -1.92
C ALA A 410 -16.55 -12.44 -3.38
N ILE A 411 -17.65 -11.80 -3.77
CA ILE A 411 -18.17 -11.87 -5.13
C ILE A 411 -17.98 -10.51 -5.80
N GLY A 412 -17.29 -10.50 -6.94
CA GLY A 412 -17.15 -9.31 -7.76
C GLY A 412 -18.43 -8.96 -8.51
N PRO A 413 -18.53 -7.75 -9.07
CA PRO A 413 -19.74 -7.26 -9.73
C PRO A 413 -20.12 -8.06 -10.99
N SER A 414 -19.19 -8.80 -11.61
CA SER A 414 -19.48 -9.67 -12.75
C SER A 414 -19.81 -11.10 -12.34
N GLY A 415 -19.85 -11.40 -11.04
CA GLY A 415 -20.06 -12.75 -10.50
C GLY A 415 -18.78 -13.59 -10.38
N GLU A 416 -17.60 -12.98 -10.56
CA GLU A 416 -16.35 -13.67 -10.25
C GLU A 416 -16.21 -13.92 -8.73
N VAL A 417 -15.53 -15.02 -8.38
CA VAL A 417 -15.33 -15.39 -6.98
C VAL A 417 -13.89 -15.07 -6.58
N TYR A 418 -13.72 -14.27 -5.53
CA TYR A 418 -12.43 -14.00 -4.92
C TYR A 418 -12.29 -14.85 -3.65
N ALA A 419 -11.08 -15.34 -3.38
CA ALA A 419 -10.78 -16.03 -2.13
C ALA A 419 -9.37 -15.65 -1.63
N THR A 420 -9.20 -15.45 -0.33
CA THR A 420 -7.86 -15.19 0.25
C THR A 420 -6.96 -16.39 0.07
N SER A 421 -5.65 -16.20 -0.03
CA SER A 421 -4.73 -17.36 0.01
C SER A 421 -4.48 -17.85 1.44
N GLY A 422 -4.62 -16.96 2.44
CA GLY A 422 -4.22 -17.20 3.83
C GLY A 422 -2.70 -17.44 3.96
N CYS A 423 -2.19 -17.43 5.19
CA CYS A 423 -0.76 -17.66 5.42
C CYS A 423 -0.41 -19.02 6.04
N LYS A 424 -1.29 -20.03 5.88
CA LYS A 424 -1.00 -21.39 6.34
C LYS A 424 -1.24 -22.42 5.24
N GLY A 425 -0.24 -23.27 5.01
CA GLY A 425 -0.35 -24.47 4.19
C GLY A 425 -1.13 -25.56 4.90
N VAL A 426 -1.61 -26.56 4.14
CA VAL A 426 -2.35 -27.73 4.67
C VAL A 426 -1.50 -28.54 5.67
N ASP A 427 -0.18 -28.38 5.65
CA ASP A 427 0.76 -28.95 6.62
C ASP A 427 0.97 -28.07 7.87
N ASP A 428 0.11 -27.06 8.08
CA ASP A 428 0.13 -26.06 9.15
C ASP A 428 1.42 -25.20 9.21
N LYS A 429 2.22 -25.24 8.14
CA LYS A 429 3.38 -24.35 8.00
C LYS A 429 2.96 -22.98 7.54
N PHE A 430 3.61 -21.97 8.09
CA PHE A 430 3.42 -20.60 7.64
C PHE A 430 3.92 -20.46 6.19
N LEU A 431 3.06 -19.91 5.33
CA LEU A 431 3.35 -19.59 3.94
C LEU A 431 3.20 -18.09 3.78
N TYR A 432 4.25 -17.41 3.33
CA TYR A 432 4.10 -16.05 2.82
C TYR A 432 3.41 -16.16 1.46
N THR A 433 2.14 -15.76 1.41
CA THR A 433 1.35 -15.75 0.19
C THR A 433 1.08 -14.30 -0.16
N ASP A 434 1.69 -13.86 -1.25
CA ASP A 434 1.61 -12.52 -1.80
C ASP A 434 0.58 -12.50 -2.95
N TRP A 435 -0.57 -13.17 -2.77
CA TRP A 435 -1.63 -13.18 -3.78
C TRP A 435 -3.01 -13.43 -3.19
N VAL A 436 -4.05 -13.14 -3.94
CA VAL A 436 -5.39 -13.70 -3.73
C VAL A 436 -5.81 -14.53 -4.94
N TRP A 437 -6.82 -15.38 -4.76
CA TRP A 437 -7.41 -16.15 -5.85
C TRP A 437 -8.57 -15.39 -6.48
N LYS A 438 -8.68 -15.45 -7.81
CA LYS A 438 -9.85 -15.01 -8.58
C LYS A 438 -10.29 -16.11 -9.53
N LEU A 439 -11.53 -16.56 -9.38
CA LEU A 439 -12.21 -17.45 -10.32
C LEU A 439 -13.16 -16.63 -11.19
N ALA A 440 -12.80 -16.40 -12.44
CA ALA A 440 -13.67 -15.74 -13.40
C ALA A 440 -14.90 -16.61 -13.72
N VAL A 441 -16.01 -15.97 -14.08
CA VAL A 441 -17.24 -16.70 -14.45
C VAL A 441 -16.98 -17.65 -15.61
N GLY A 442 -17.29 -18.93 -15.40
CA GLY A 442 -17.10 -19.99 -16.39
C GLY A 442 -15.65 -20.49 -16.55
N ALA A 443 -14.69 -19.95 -15.79
CA ALA A 443 -13.32 -20.46 -15.79
C ALA A 443 -13.25 -21.84 -15.12
N ALA A 444 -12.38 -22.71 -15.64
CA ALA A 444 -12.17 -24.04 -15.09
C ALA A 444 -11.28 -24.05 -13.84
N GLU A 445 -10.39 -23.06 -13.71
CA GLU A 445 -9.42 -22.94 -12.61
C GLU A 445 -9.30 -21.47 -12.15
N PRO A 446 -9.02 -21.23 -10.86
CA PRO A 446 -8.79 -19.88 -10.35
C PRO A 446 -7.40 -19.37 -10.75
N ALA A 447 -7.31 -18.07 -11.06
CA ALA A 447 -6.06 -17.37 -11.29
C ALA A 447 -5.55 -16.71 -10.00
N LYS A 448 -4.22 -16.53 -9.91
CA LYS A 448 -3.60 -15.74 -8.84
C LYS A 448 -3.57 -14.27 -9.25
N ILE A 449 -3.96 -13.40 -8.33
CA ILE A 449 -3.72 -11.96 -8.40
C ILE A 449 -2.55 -11.67 -7.47
N PRO A 450 -1.35 -11.40 -7.99
CA PRO A 450 -0.20 -11.09 -7.14
C PRO A 450 -0.41 -9.73 -6.47
N LEU A 451 -0.24 -9.69 -5.16
CA LEU A 451 -0.37 -8.52 -4.31
C LEU A 451 0.82 -8.54 -3.36
N ALA A 452 1.54 -7.42 -3.19
CA ALA A 452 2.71 -7.35 -2.31
C ALA A 452 2.33 -7.40 -0.81
N LEU A 453 1.68 -8.49 -0.40
CA LEU A 453 1.13 -8.77 0.93
C LEU A 453 1.90 -9.92 1.58
N ARG A 454 1.82 -10.04 2.90
CA ARG A 454 2.51 -11.07 3.69
C ARG A 454 1.59 -12.21 4.10
N CYS A 455 0.38 -11.90 4.55
CA CYS A 455 -0.65 -12.83 4.98
C CYS A 455 -2.05 -12.23 4.72
N PRO A 456 -2.60 -12.35 3.50
CA PRO A 456 -3.96 -11.90 3.22
C PRO A 456 -4.98 -12.75 3.99
N GLN A 457 -5.75 -12.14 4.90
CA GLN A 457 -6.72 -12.84 5.75
C GLN A 457 -8.18 -12.52 5.43
N LEU A 458 -8.51 -11.24 5.33
CA LEU A 458 -9.84 -10.76 4.96
C LEU A 458 -9.81 -10.18 3.55
N LEU A 459 -10.91 -10.29 2.82
CA LEU A 459 -11.10 -9.54 1.58
C LEU A 459 -12.56 -9.16 1.37
N THR A 460 -12.79 -8.09 0.61
CA THR A 460 -14.10 -7.73 0.08
C THR A 460 -13.96 -7.02 -1.27
N VAL A 461 -15.03 -6.96 -2.04
CA VAL A 461 -15.04 -6.35 -3.38
C VAL A 461 -16.24 -5.44 -3.51
N ASP A 462 -16.02 -4.21 -3.98
CA ASP A 462 -17.11 -3.26 -4.17
C ASP A 462 -17.82 -3.43 -5.52
N SER A 463 -18.89 -2.66 -5.70
CA SER A 463 -19.68 -2.67 -6.94
C SER A 463 -18.91 -2.14 -8.17
N ALA A 464 -17.83 -1.38 -7.97
CA ALA A 464 -16.93 -0.94 -9.04
C ALA A 464 -15.89 -2.02 -9.40
N GLY A 465 -15.76 -3.07 -8.60
CA GLY A 465 -14.76 -4.13 -8.76
C GLY A 465 -13.42 -3.81 -8.09
N ASN A 466 -13.37 -2.81 -7.23
CA ASN A 466 -12.21 -2.53 -6.40
C ASN A 466 -12.10 -3.63 -5.34
N LEU A 467 -10.91 -4.20 -5.21
CA LEU A 467 -10.62 -5.28 -4.28
C LEU A 467 -9.95 -4.71 -3.04
N TYR A 468 -10.49 -5.03 -1.87
CA TYR A 468 -9.95 -4.66 -0.56
C TYR A 468 -9.43 -5.91 0.11
N VAL A 469 -8.18 -5.89 0.58
CA VAL A 469 -7.54 -7.06 1.20
C VAL A 469 -6.82 -6.62 2.45
N GLU A 470 -7.11 -7.26 3.58
CA GLU A 470 -6.32 -7.10 4.79
C GLU A 470 -5.08 -7.98 4.72
N ASP A 471 -3.91 -7.37 4.87
CA ASP A 471 -2.64 -8.04 5.11
C ASP A 471 -2.37 -8.12 6.61
N TYR A 472 -2.57 -9.33 7.15
CA TYR A 472 -2.40 -9.61 8.57
C TYR A 472 -0.93 -9.47 8.99
N GLY A 473 -0.71 -8.72 10.06
CA GLY A 473 0.61 -8.43 10.57
C GLY A 473 0.60 -7.79 11.96
N SER A 474 1.68 -7.11 12.32
CA SER A 474 1.77 -6.29 13.53
C SER A 474 2.54 -5.01 13.20
N PRO A 475 1.87 -3.93 12.74
CA PRO A 475 0.42 -3.82 12.56
C PRO A 475 -0.09 -4.50 11.27
N SER A 476 -1.38 -4.91 11.26
CA SER A 476 -2.13 -5.26 10.05
C SER A 476 -2.29 -4.03 9.15
N THR A 477 -2.39 -4.25 7.83
CA THR A 477 -2.64 -3.18 6.85
C THR A 477 -3.79 -3.54 5.92
N LEU A 478 -4.48 -2.55 5.39
CA LEU A 478 -5.55 -2.75 4.42
C LEU A 478 -5.11 -2.21 3.06
N MET A 479 -5.11 -3.05 2.03
CA MET A 479 -4.81 -2.65 0.66
C MET A 479 -6.11 -2.52 -0.16
N MET A 480 -6.26 -1.44 -0.92
CA MET A 480 -7.27 -1.30 -1.96
C MET A 480 -6.60 -1.37 -3.33
N ILE A 481 -7.07 -2.26 -4.19
CA ILE A 481 -6.68 -2.36 -5.60
C ILE A 481 -7.87 -1.94 -6.46
N PRO A 482 -7.78 -0.79 -7.17
CA PRO A 482 -8.85 -0.39 -8.05
C PRO A 482 -9.09 -1.38 -9.20
N ALA A 483 -10.32 -1.46 -9.68
CA ALA A 483 -10.68 -2.37 -10.76
C ALA A 483 -9.80 -2.17 -12.00
N GLY A 484 -9.21 -3.26 -12.48
CA GLY A 484 -8.33 -3.26 -13.66
C GLY A 484 -6.90 -2.75 -13.41
N TRP A 485 -6.56 -2.39 -12.17
CA TRP A 485 -5.20 -2.00 -11.82
C TRP A 485 -4.35 -3.24 -11.49
N ALA A 486 -3.05 -3.13 -11.77
CA ALA A 486 -2.08 -4.18 -11.47
C ALA A 486 -1.62 -4.16 -10.01
N SER A 487 -1.76 -3.02 -9.33
CA SER A 487 -1.40 -2.80 -7.94
C SER A 487 -2.35 -1.81 -7.29
N GLY A 488 -2.38 -1.82 -5.97
CA GLY A 488 -3.21 -0.95 -5.14
C GLY A 488 -2.39 -0.08 -4.21
N PHE A 489 -3.08 0.56 -3.28
CA PHE A 489 -2.50 1.41 -2.24
C PHE A 489 -3.10 1.08 -0.87
N THR A 490 -2.35 1.36 0.19
CA THR A 490 -2.80 1.11 1.57
C THR A 490 -3.81 2.17 2.01
N LEU A 491 -4.91 1.73 2.60
CA LEU A 491 -5.94 2.57 3.21
C LEU A 491 -5.72 2.70 4.73
N PRO A 492 -6.04 3.87 5.30
CA PRO A 492 -5.88 4.12 6.73
C PRO A 492 -7.09 3.63 7.52
N MET A 493 -7.09 2.36 7.93
CA MET A 493 -8.00 1.86 8.97
C MET A 493 -7.28 1.76 10.31
N ARG A 494 -7.95 2.15 11.40
CA ARG A 494 -7.34 2.35 12.72
C ARG A 494 -7.28 1.07 13.53
N HIS A 495 -8.29 0.20 13.40
CA HIS A 495 -8.47 -0.93 14.31
C HIS A 495 -8.16 -2.30 13.69
N LEU A 496 -7.27 -2.34 12.70
CA LEU A 496 -6.96 -3.57 11.94
C LEU A 496 -6.39 -4.69 12.80
N ASP A 497 -5.58 -4.39 13.83
CA ASP A 497 -4.99 -5.40 14.73
C ASP A 497 -6.02 -6.19 15.57
N HIS A 498 -7.29 -5.76 15.56
CA HIS A 498 -8.41 -6.40 16.24
C HIS A 498 -9.62 -6.62 15.33
N THR A 499 -9.46 -6.52 14.00
CA THR A 499 -10.57 -6.60 13.06
C THR A 499 -11.02 -8.04 12.87
N TYR A 500 -12.32 -8.29 13.08
CA TYR A 500 -12.95 -9.58 12.90
C TYR A 500 -13.45 -9.77 11.48
N ASP A 501 -13.90 -8.70 10.82
CA ASP A 501 -14.51 -8.79 9.49
C ASP A 501 -14.51 -7.43 8.77
N LEU A 502 -14.59 -7.48 7.43
CA LEU A 502 -14.58 -6.33 6.52
C LEU A 502 -15.65 -6.47 5.43
N THR A 503 -16.44 -5.43 5.21
CA THR A 503 -17.45 -5.39 4.14
C THR A 503 -17.54 -4.01 3.51
N VAL A 504 -18.10 -3.92 2.30
CA VAL A 504 -18.22 -2.66 1.56
C VAL A 504 -19.65 -2.45 1.07
N ASP A 505 -20.16 -1.22 1.18
CA ASP A 505 -21.48 -0.89 0.67
C ASP A 505 -21.46 -0.51 -0.81
N GLN A 506 -22.66 -0.35 -1.39
CA GLN A 506 -22.79 0.02 -2.80
C GLN A 506 -22.20 1.41 -3.11
N ALA A 507 -22.05 2.28 -2.11
CA ALA A 507 -21.45 3.60 -2.26
C ALA A 507 -19.91 3.56 -2.15
N GLY A 508 -19.29 2.39 -1.92
CA GLY A 508 -17.85 2.24 -1.76
C GLY A 508 -17.36 2.57 -0.35
N ASN A 509 -18.26 2.72 0.63
CA ASN A 509 -17.85 2.84 2.02
C ASN A 509 -17.45 1.47 2.55
N LEU A 510 -16.23 1.39 3.08
CA LEU A 510 -15.74 0.21 3.74
C LEU A 510 -16.10 0.24 5.22
N TYR A 511 -16.44 -0.91 5.76
CA TYR A 511 -16.80 -1.14 7.15
C TYR A 511 -15.92 -2.23 7.70
N GLY A 512 -15.34 -2.01 8.88
CA GLY A 512 -14.69 -3.05 9.65
C GLY A 512 -15.22 -3.09 11.06
N VAL A 513 -15.30 -4.29 11.63
CA VAL A 513 -15.61 -4.47 13.05
C VAL A 513 -14.40 -4.95 13.80
N SER A 514 -14.09 -4.29 14.91
CA SER A 514 -13.02 -4.68 15.81
C SER A 514 -13.53 -4.84 17.23
N VAL A 515 -12.88 -5.71 18.01
CA VAL A 515 -13.20 -5.88 19.44
C VAL A 515 -11.94 -5.71 20.25
N ASN A 516 -11.94 -4.73 21.15
CA ASN A 516 -10.87 -4.57 22.12
C ASN A 516 -11.15 -5.49 23.32
N ALA A 517 -10.34 -6.54 23.45
CA ALA A 517 -10.53 -7.58 24.46
C ALA A 517 -10.38 -7.05 25.91
N ASP A 518 -9.55 -6.04 26.12
CA ASP A 518 -9.28 -5.48 27.46
C ASP A 518 -10.45 -4.63 27.97
N THR A 519 -11.07 -3.86 27.09
CA THR A 519 -12.20 -2.98 27.40
C THR A 519 -13.55 -3.63 27.15
N GLN A 520 -13.57 -4.80 26.51
CA GLN A 520 -14.77 -5.47 25.99
C GLN A 520 -15.65 -4.53 25.16
N THR A 521 -15.02 -3.63 24.41
CA THR A 521 -15.72 -2.71 23.51
C THR A 521 -15.61 -3.22 22.09
N ALA A 522 -16.74 -3.23 21.39
CA ALA A 522 -16.78 -3.47 19.96
C ALA A 522 -16.97 -2.15 19.22
N THR A 523 -16.13 -1.95 18.22
CA THR A 523 -16.12 -0.75 17.40
C THR A 523 -16.46 -1.13 15.97
N LEU A 524 -17.44 -0.44 15.39
CA LEU A 524 -17.67 -0.42 13.96
C LEU A 524 -16.93 0.79 13.40
N GLU A 525 -15.90 0.55 12.62
CA GLU A 525 -15.15 1.57 11.89
C GLU A 525 -15.71 1.69 10.47
N LYS A 526 -16.23 2.88 10.11
CA LYS A 526 -16.64 3.20 8.73
C LYS A 526 -15.59 4.07 8.05
N LEU A 527 -15.04 3.60 6.93
CA LEU A 527 -14.10 4.31 6.07
C LEU A 527 -14.76 4.71 4.75
N THR A 528 -14.99 6.01 4.55
CA THR A 528 -15.61 6.53 3.30
C THR A 528 -14.56 6.73 2.21
N VAL A 529 -14.41 5.76 1.31
CA VAL A 529 -13.50 5.87 0.16
C VAL A 529 -14.18 6.72 -0.90
N GLN A 530 -13.74 7.98 -1.07
CA GLN A 530 -14.27 8.81 -2.15
C GLN A 530 -13.80 8.24 -3.50
N PRO A 531 -14.69 8.12 -4.49
CA PRO A 531 -14.38 7.56 -5.81
C PRO A 531 -13.37 8.39 -6.60
#